data_AF-A0A351T4H2-F1
#
_entry.id   AF-A0A351T4H2-F1
#
_cell.length_a   1.000
_cell.length_b   1.000
_cell.length_c   1.000
_cell.angle_alpha   90.00
_cell.angle_beta   90.00
_cell.angle_gamma   90.00
#
_symmetry.space_group_name_H-M   'P 1'
#
loop_
_entity.id
_entity.type
_entity.pdbx_description
1 polymer ?
#
loop_
_entity_poly.entity_id
_entity_poly.type
_entity_poly.pdbx_seq_one_letter_code
_entity_poly.pdbx_strand_id
1 'polypeptide(L)'
;MSESKDSDNETTGSTPQRTLSLKKTVGSGQVRQSFSHGRSKSVVVEKKRRRVITPKSDAAAATDAPQPEAKAAPTAAPKAAPQKPRADRGAKSTRKPAPRGDRKSARGLTEGEQAARERALALAKSAEEERNRKAAQEEAERRQREVEAEARRQA
;
A
#
# COMPACT_ATOMS: atom_id res chain seq x y z
N MET A 1 10.36 -60.82 4.34
CA MET A 1 10.38 -61.22 5.75
C MET A 1 10.83 -60.00 6.55
N SER A 2 9.88 -59.37 7.24
CA SER A 2 9.93 -58.61 8.51
C SER A 2 11.29 -58.42 9.22
N GLU A 3 11.59 -57.34 9.96
CA GLU A 3 10.72 -56.49 10.81
C GLU A 3 11.45 -55.17 11.17
N SER A 4 10.67 -54.08 11.32
CA SER A 4 11.08 -52.74 11.79
C SER A 4 11.38 -52.68 13.28
N LYS A 5 12.17 -51.68 13.69
CA LYS A 5 12.33 -51.29 15.11
C LYS A 5 12.36 -49.77 15.25
N ASP A 6 11.19 -49.17 15.43
CA ASP A 6 11.05 -47.82 15.99
C ASP A 6 10.39 -47.95 17.36
N SER A 7 10.99 -47.27 18.33
CA SER A 7 10.74 -47.48 19.76
C SER A 7 9.57 -46.62 20.23
N ASP A 8 8.59 -47.28 20.84
CA ASP A 8 7.42 -46.71 21.50
C ASP A 8 7.77 -45.62 22.52
N ASN A 9 7.24 -44.41 22.30
CA ASN A 9 7.12 -43.37 23.31
C ASN A 9 5.76 -43.53 23.99
N GLU A 10 5.77 -44.19 25.15
CA GLU A 10 4.67 -44.27 26.10
C GLU A 10 4.15 -42.88 26.49
N THR A 11 2.96 -42.52 26.02
CA THR A 11 2.07 -41.58 26.72
C THR A 11 0.61 -42.01 26.57
N THR A 12 0.14 -42.75 27.57
CA THR A 12 -1.27 -43.01 27.83
C THR A 12 -2.01 -41.68 28.09
N GLY A 13 -2.89 -41.30 27.18
CA GLY A 13 -3.79 -40.16 27.37
C GLY A 13 -4.80 -40.08 26.23
N SER A 14 -6.05 -40.43 26.52
CA SER A 14 -7.18 -40.35 25.59
C SER A 14 -7.37 -38.90 25.08
N THR A 15 -6.80 -38.61 23.91
CA THR A 15 -7.16 -37.43 23.13
C THR A 15 -8.03 -37.88 21.97
N PRO A 16 -9.24 -37.34 21.77
CA PRO A 16 -10.05 -37.70 20.62
C PRO A 16 -9.27 -37.39 19.34
N GLN A 17 -9.11 -38.43 18.50
CA GLN A 17 -8.40 -38.39 17.22
C GLN A 17 -8.89 -37.18 16.42
N ARG A 18 -8.06 -36.15 16.28
CA ARG A 18 -8.37 -35.04 15.38
C ARG A 18 -8.35 -35.58 13.97
N THR A 19 -9.52 -35.61 13.33
CA THR A 19 -9.64 -35.93 11.91
C THR A 19 -8.75 -34.97 11.11
N LEU A 20 -8.15 -35.48 10.02
CA LEU A 20 -7.35 -34.67 9.09
C LEU A 20 -8.26 -33.65 8.40
N SER A 21 -8.52 -32.53 9.07
CA SER A 21 -9.33 -31.44 8.52
C SER A 21 -8.45 -30.59 7.60
N LEU A 22 -8.91 -30.42 6.36
CA LEU A 22 -8.28 -29.50 5.42
C LEU A 22 -8.36 -28.09 6.02
N LYS A 23 -7.20 -27.46 6.23
CA LYS A 23 -7.11 -26.11 6.78
C LYS A 23 -7.89 -25.17 5.85
N LYS A 24 -9.09 -24.71 6.25
CA LYS A 24 -10.01 -23.85 5.46
C LYS A 24 -9.21 -22.87 4.61
N THR A 25 -9.04 -23.20 3.34
CA THR A 25 -8.21 -22.41 2.44
C THR A 25 -9.01 -21.17 2.10
N VAL A 26 -8.60 -20.05 2.72
CA VAL A 26 -8.99 -18.67 2.40
C VAL A 26 -10.50 -18.39 2.47
N GLY A 27 -10.91 -17.58 3.45
CA GLY A 27 -12.29 -17.11 3.59
C GLY A 27 -12.84 -16.64 2.25
N SER A 28 -14.01 -17.18 1.87
CA SER A 28 -14.71 -17.01 0.59
C SER A 28 -14.64 -15.57 0.07
N GLY A 29 -13.63 -15.26 -0.74
CA GLY A 29 -13.38 -13.89 -1.22
C GLY A 29 -11.92 -13.46 -1.25
N GLN A 30 -10.99 -14.15 -0.57
CA GLN A 30 -9.56 -13.79 -0.64
C GLN A 30 -8.78 -14.73 -1.55
N VAL A 31 -8.09 -14.17 -2.55
CA VAL A 31 -7.21 -14.93 -3.46
C VAL A 31 -5.75 -14.66 -3.11
N ARG A 32 -4.95 -15.72 -2.98
CA ARG A 32 -3.50 -15.59 -2.83
C ARG A 32 -2.87 -15.41 -4.21
N GLN A 33 -2.64 -14.16 -4.58
CA GLN A 33 -1.96 -13.81 -5.82
C GLN A 33 -0.45 -13.79 -5.58
N SER A 34 0.30 -14.54 -6.38
CA SER A 34 1.75 -14.47 -6.43
C SER A 34 2.16 -13.43 -7.46
N PHE A 35 2.71 -12.30 -7.02
CA PHE A 35 3.32 -11.32 -7.92
C PHE A 35 4.79 -11.68 -8.17
N SER A 36 5.27 -11.43 -9.40
CA SER A 36 6.62 -11.76 -9.87
C SER A 36 7.78 -11.18 -9.04
N HIS A 37 7.50 -10.21 -8.17
CA HIS A 37 8.47 -9.54 -7.29
C HIS A 37 8.31 -9.89 -5.80
N GLY A 38 7.75 -11.07 -5.48
CA GLY A 38 7.90 -11.72 -4.18
C GLY A 38 6.89 -11.32 -3.10
N ARG A 39 5.78 -10.63 -3.43
CA ARG A 39 4.69 -10.43 -2.48
C ARG A 39 3.58 -11.46 -2.73
N SER A 40 3.38 -12.35 -1.76
CA SER A 40 2.27 -13.29 -1.71
C SER A 40 1.31 -12.92 -0.56
N LYS A 41 0.67 -11.74 -0.66
CA LYS A 41 -0.33 -11.26 0.30
C LYS A 41 -1.74 -11.61 -0.21
N SER A 42 -2.64 -12.00 0.68
CA SER A 42 -4.04 -12.29 0.33
C SER A 42 -4.74 -11.01 -0.14
N VAL A 43 -5.32 -11.04 -1.35
CA VAL A 43 -6.10 -9.93 -1.92
C VAL A 43 -7.58 -10.26 -1.78
N VAL A 44 -8.38 -9.34 -1.21
CA VAL A 44 -9.84 -9.48 -1.12
C VAL A 44 -10.47 -9.14 -2.46
N VAL A 45 -11.32 -10.03 -2.97
CA VAL A 45 -12.17 -9.84 -4.14
C VAL A 45 -13.61 -9.75 -3.66
N GLU A 46 -14.20 -8.58 -3.83
CA GLU A 46 -15.63 -8.40 -3.67
C GLU A 46 -16.35 -8.99 -4.89
N LYS A 47 -17.04 -10.11 -4.68
CA LYS A 47 -17.89 -10.70 -5.72
C LYS A 47 -19.29 -10.08 -5.63
N LYS A 48 -19.62 -9.20 -6.57
CA LYS A 48 -20.96 -8.61 -6.73
C LYS A 48 -21.96 -9.72 -7.07
N ARG A 49 -22.92 -9.99 -6.17
CA ARG A 49 -24.02 -10.92 -6.45
C ARG A 49 -25.14 -10.20 -7.18
N ARG A 50 -25.72 -10.88 -8.17
CA ARG A 50 -26.89 -10.38 -8.91
C ARG A 50 -28.06 -10.28 -7.93
N ARG A 51 -28.61 -9.08 -7.75
CA ARG A 51 -29.81 -8.85 -6.95
C ARG A 51 -31.01 -9.32 -7.78
N VAL A 52 -31.56 -10.50 -7.45
CA VAL A 52 -32.86 -10.94 -7.98
C VAL A 52 -33.92 -10.40 -7.02
N ILE A 53 -34.70 -9.45 -7.49
CA ILE A 53 -35.89 -8.99 -6.77
C ILE A 53 -37.03 -9.85 -7.29
N THR A 54 -37.44 -10.85 -6.52
CA THR A 54 -38.70 -11.56 -6.75
C THR A 54 -39.83 -10.62 -6.35
N PRO A 55 -40.71 -10.18 -7.28
CA PRO A 55 -41.89 -9.41 -6.90
C PRO A 55 -42.79 -10.28 -6.03
N LYS A 56 -43.18 -9.74 -4.88
CA LYS A 56 -44.10 -10.37 -3.92
C LYS A 56 -45.51 -10.33 -4.52
N SER A 57 -45.95 -11.42 -5.16
CA SER A 57 -47.37 -11.73 -5.32
C SER A 57 -47.72 -12.82 -4.32
N ASP A 58 -48.67 -12.53 -3.44
CA ASP A 58 -49.11 -13.42 -2.38
C ASP A 58 -49.78 -14.71 -2.91
N ALA A 59 -49.60 -15.76 -2.10
CA ALA A 59 -50.30 -17.05 -2.04
C ALA A 59 -49.70 -18.29 -2.76
N ALA A 60 -49.15 -19.16 -1.90
CA ALA A 60 -49.11 -20.63 -1.94
C ALA A 60 -48.31 -21.38 -3.03
N ALA A 61 -47.06 -21.77 -2.69
CA ALA A 61 -46.62 -23.17 -2.55
C ALA A 61 -45.09 -23.22 -2.33
N ALA A 62 -44.65 -24.26 -1.60
CA ALA A 62 -43.32 -24.53 -1.06
C ALA A 62 -42.10 -24.26 -1.99
N THR A 63 -40.94 -23.90 -1.40
CA THR A 63 -39.76 -24.79 -1.21
C THR A 63 -38.63 -24.05 -0.47
N ASP A 64 -38.22 -24.64 0.65
CA ASP A 64 -36.95 -24.60 1.42
C ASP A 64 -35.89 -23.50 1.16
N ALA A 65 -35.63 -22.63 2.15
CA ALA A 65 -34.32 -21.97 2.38
C ALA A 65 -34.25 -21.28 3.76
N PRO A 66 -33.15 -21.44 4.53
CA PRO A 66 -33.03 -20.94 5.90
C PRO A 66 -32.84 -19.43 6.00
N GLN A 67 -33.48 -18.86 7.03
CA GLN A 67 -33.52 -17.45 7.40
C GLN A 67 -32.16 -16.94 7.93
N PRO A 68 -31.73 -15.71 7.61
CA PRO A 68 -30.48 -15.16 8.13
C PRO A 68 -30.66 -14.51 9.51
N GLU A 69 -29.87 -14.96 10.50
CA GLU A 69 -29.75 -14.30 11.80
C GLU A 69 -28.97 -12.98 11.66
N ALA A 70 -29.58 -11.92 12.18
CA ALA A 70 -29.00 -10.60 12.31
C ALA A 70 -27.90 -10.58 13.38
N LYS A 71 -26.76 -9.92 13.09
CA LYS A 71 -25.83 -9.47 14.14
C LYS A 71 -25.34 -8.04 13.88
N ALA A 72 -25.83 -7.18 14.76
CA ALA A 72 -25.19 -6.10 15.52
C ALA A 72 -24.35 -5.01 14.80
N ALA A 73 -24.60 -3.78 15.28
CA ALA A 73 -24.19 -2.47 14.81
C ALA A 73 -22.67 -2.15 14.96
N PRO A 74 -22.17 -1.05 14.36
CA PRO A 74 -20.75 -0.80 14.15
C PRO A 74 -20.10 -0.07 15.33
N THR A 75 -18.80 -0.34 15.58
CA THR A 75 -18.00 0.50 16.47
C THR A 75 -16.79 1.06 15.74
N ALA A 76 -16.79 2.40 15.70
CA ALA A 76 -15.69 3.36 15.68
C ALA A 76 -14.52 3.17 14.68
N ALA A 77 -14.46 4.13 13.76
CA ALA A 77 -13.31 4.45 12.93
C ALA A 77 -12.10 4.94 13.75
N PRO A 78 -10.88 4.75 13.23
CA PRO A 78 -9.82 5.73 13.38
C PRO A 78 -9.52 6.44 12.04
N LYS A 79 -9.30 7.74 12.19
CA LYS A 79 -9.04 8.76 11.16
C LYS A 79 -7.91 8.39 10.20
N ALA A 80 -8.11 8.82 8.97
CA ALA A 80 -7.09 8.94 7.94
C ALA A 80 -5.94 9.88 8.36
N ALA A 81 -4.72 9.49 8.04
CA ALA A 81 -3.60 10.41 7.84
C ALA A 81 -3.19 10.36 6.36
N PRO A 82 -2.98 11.49 5.67
CA PRO A 82 -2.67 11.49 4.24
C PRO A 82 -1.19 11.15 4.04
N GLN A 83 -0.88 10.01 3.42
CA GLN A 83 0.47 9.75 2.92
C GLN A 83 0.62 10.30 1.51
N LYS A 84 1.52 11.28 1.37
CA LYS A 84 1.92 11.91 0.10
C LYS A 84 2.48 10.87 -0.88
N PRO A 85 2.30 11.05 -2.20
CA PRO A 85 2.85 10.12 -3.19
C PRO A 85 4.37 10.24 -3.22
N ARG A 86 5.08 9.14 -2.93
CA ARG A 86 6.49 9.02 -3.25
C ARG A 86 6.61 8.72 -4.74
N ALA A 87 7.18 9.70 -5.44
CA ALA A 87 7.54 9.61 -6.84
C ALA A 87 8.35 8.33 -7.11
N ASP A 88 7.83 7.59 -8.08
CA ASP A 88 8.54 6.65 -8.92
C ASP A 88 9.84 7.28 -9.44
N ARG A 89 10.98 6.59 -9.27
CA ARG A 89 12.08 6.59 -10.24
C ARG A 89 12.85 5.30 -10.14
N GLY A 90 12.57 4.40 -11.06
CA GLY A 90 13.54 3.41 -11.50
C GLY A 90 14.81 4.08 -12.03
N ALA A 91 15.96 3.49 -11.71
CA ALA A 91 17.13 3.46 -12.58
C ALA A 91 18.06 2.36 -12.04
N LYS A 92 18.21 1.30 -12.84
CA LYS A 92 19.25 0.29 -12.65
C LYS A 92 20.61 1.00 -12.64
N SER A 93 21.33 0.93 -11.53
CA SER A 93 22.75 1.29 -11.46
C SER A 93 23.48 0.08 -10.90
N THR A 94 24.14 -0.64 -11.79
CA THR A 94 25.17 -1.64 -11.48
C THR A 94 26.30 -0.95 -10.74
N ARG A 95 26.25 -0.91 -9.41
CA ARG A 95 27.41 -0.56 -8.57
C ARG A 95 27.85 -1.79 -7.79
N LYS A 96 29.11 -2.16 -8.04
CA LYS A 96 29.91 -3.14 -7.30
C LYS A 96 29.73 -2.92 -5.78
N PRO A 97 29.51 -3.96 -4.97
CA PRO A 97 29.36 -3.79 -3.54
C PRO A 97 30.68 -3.30 -2.94
N ALA A 98 30.68 -2.12 -2.33
CA ALA A 98 31.79 -1.63 -1.52
C ALA A 98 31.97 -2.54 -0.28
N PRO A 99 33.21 -2.70 0.24
CA PRO A 99 33.45 -3.56 1.40
C PRO A 99 32.70 -2.99 2.59
N ARG A 100 32.08 -3.89 3.37
CA ARG A 100 31.31 -3.54 4.58
C ARG A 100 32.26 -2.94 5.63
N GLY A 101 32.43 -1.62 5.57
CA GLY A 101 33.16 -0.81 6.53
C GLY A 101 32.27 -0.45 7.73
N ASP A 102 32.73 -0.92 8.88
CA ASP A 102 32.46 -0.49 10.25
C ASP A 102 31.01 -0.25 10.72
N ARG A 103 30.68 -0.97 11.79
CA ARG A 103 29.40 -0.90 12.54
C ARG A 103 29.12 0.48 13.17
N LYS A 104 29.94 1.51 12.92
CA LYS A 104 29.65 2.92 13.23
C LYS A 104 28.81 3.63 12.16
N SER A 105 28.83 3.14 10.91
CA SER A 105 27.94 3.57 9.81
C SER A 105 26.47 3.16 10.03
N ALA A 106 26.19 2.36 11.07
CA ALA A 106 24.83 1.96 11.43
C ALA A 106 24.08 3.02 12.27
N ARG A 107 24.73 4.13 12.69
CA ARG A 107 24.10 5.21 13.47
C ARG A 107 24.32 6.63 12.92
N GLY A 108 25.11 6.83 11.87
CA GLY A 108 25.38 8.14 11.29
C GLY A 108 25.57 8.10 9.77
N LEU A 109 25.30 9.23 9.10
CA LEU A 109 25.59 9.41 7.68
C LEU A 109 27.10 9.37 7.47
N THR A 110 27.53 8.64 6.44
CA THR A 110 28.93 8.65 6.00
C THR A 110 29.29 10.03 5.43
N GLU A 111 30.58 10.38 5.40
CA GLU A 111 31.06 11.66 4.85
C GLU A 111 30.59 11.89 3.40
N GLY A 112 30.58 10.83 2.60
CA GLY A 112 30.06 10.89 1.22
C GLY A 112 28.57 11.19 1.15
N GLU A 113 27.77 10.68 2.07
CA GLU A 113 26.33 10.97 2.16
C GLU A 113 26.06 12.38 2.68
N GLN A 114 26.87 12.88 3.62
CA GLN A 114 26.81 14.27 4.09
C GLN A 114 27.12 15.24 2.95
N ALA A 115 28.23 15.03 2.22
CA ALA A 115 28.60 15.84 1.07
C ALA A 115 27.54 15.80 -0.05
N ALA A 116 26.94 14.63 -0.31
CA ALA A 116 25.84 14.51 -1.27
C ALA A 116 24.60 15.30 -0.84
N ARG A 117 24.27 15.27 0.46
CA ARG A 117 23.14 16.04 1.02
C ARG A 117 23.38 17.54 0.93
N GLU A 118 24.58 18.01 1.24
CA GLU A 118 24.94 19.42 1.13
C GLU A 118 24.84 19.92 -0.32
N ARG A 119 25.36 19.15 -1.29
CA ARG A 119 25.21 19.47 -2.72
C ARG A 119 23.75 19.52 -3.15
N ALA A 120 22.93 18.57 -2.70
CA ALA A 120 21.51 18.56 -3.01
C ALA A 120 20.78 19.79 -2.43
N LEU A 121 21.12 20.20 -1.21
CA LEU A 121 20.56 21.40 -0.59
C LEU A 121 21.02 22.68 -1.29
N ALA A 122 22.27 22.76 -1.72
CA ALA A 122 22.79 23.89 -2.49
C ALA A 122 22.05 24.04 -3.84
N LEU A 123 21.88 22.93 -4.57
CA LEU A 123 21.14 22.91 -5.84
C LEU A 123 19.66 23.27 -5.65
N ALA A 124 19.04 22.83 -4.55
CA ALA A 124 17.65 23.19 -4.26
C ALA A 124 17.50 24.70 -4.00
N LYS A 125 18.41 25.28 -3.21
CA LYS A 125 18.42 26.73 -2.94
C LYS A 125 18.64 27.54 -4.21
N SER A 126 19.61 27.15 -5.05
CA SER A 126 19.86 27.87 -6.30
C SER A 126 18.67 27.79 -7.26
N ALA A 127 18.01 26.64 -7.37
CA ALA A 127 16.81 26.49 -8.19
C ALA A 127 15.63 27.33 -7.67
N GLU A 128 15.47 27.44 -6.35
CA GLU A 128 14.46 28.30 -5.73
C GLU A 128 14.75 29.78 -5.98
N GLU A 129 16.00 30.22 -5.84
CA GLU A 129 16.41 31.59 -6.18
C GLU A 129 16.15 31.93 -7.65
N GLU A 130 16.48 31.03 -8.57
CA GLU A 130 16.19 31.25 -10.00
C GLU A 130 14.68 31.33 -10.27
N ARG A 131 13.88 30.48 -9.63
CA ARG A 131 12.43 30.52 -9.76
C ARG A 131 11.88 31.84 -9.22
N ASN A 132 12.37 32.31 -8.08
CA ASN A 132 11.94 33.57 -7.49
C ASN A 132 12.36 34.76 -8.36
N ARG A 133 13.57 34.76 -8.94
CA ARG A 133 14.01 35.78 -9.89
C ARG A 133 13.14 35.81 -11.14
N LYS A 134 12.83 34.65 -11.73
CA LYS A 134 11.94 34.54 -12.89
C LYS A 134 10.53 35.02 -12.59
N ALA A 135 9.98 34.65 -11.42
CA ALA A 135 8.66 35.11 -10.99
C ALA A 135 8.62 36.64 -10.77
N ALA A 136 9.66 37.22 -10.18
CA ALA A 136 9.75 38.68 -10.00
C ALA A 136 9.87 39.42 -11.34
N GLN A 137 10.60 38.86 -12.31
CA GLN A 137 10.68 39.40 -13.68
C GLN A 137 9.32 39.34 -14.39
N GLU A 138 8.61 38.21 -14.30
CA GLU A 138 7.28 38.07 -14.89
C GLU A 138 6.27 39.01 -14.23
N GLU A 139 6.32 39.19 -12.91
CA GLU A 139 5.46 40.13 -12.20
C GLU A 139 5.76 41.58 -12.59
N ALA A 140 7.04 41.95 -12.73
CA ALA A 140 7.42 43.28 -13.21
C ALA A 140 6.93 43.51 -14.65
N GLU A 141 7.06 42.53 -15.53
CA GLU A 141 6.55 42.60 -16.91
C GLU A 141 5.02 42.69 -16.94
N ARG A 142 4.32 41.93 -16.09
CA ARG A 142 2.86 42.03 -15.94
C ARG A 142 2.43 43.42 -15.49
N ARG A 143 3.09 43.98 -14.47
CA ARG A 143 2.81 45.34 -13.99
C ARG A 143 3.06 46.38 -15.08
N GLN A 144 4.15 46.25 -15.86
CA GLN A 144 4.42 47.15 -16.99
C GLN A 144 3.32 47.07 -18.06
N ARG A 145 2.88 45.85 -18.40
CA ARG A 145 1.77 45.64 -19.35
C ARG A 145 0.46 46.20 -18.84
N GLU A 146 0.17 46.07 -17.56
CA GLU A 146 -1.04 46.65 -16.95
C GLU A 146 -1.02 48.17 -17.00
N VAL A 147 0.12 48.80 -16.64
CA VAL A 147 0.30 50.26 -16.73
C VAL A 147 0.18 50.75 -18.18
N GLU A 148 0.78 50.05 -19.14
CA GLU A 148 0.67 50.40 -20.56
C GLU A 148 -0.78 50.23 -21.07
N ALA A 149 -1.47 49.17 -20.66
CA ALA A 149 -2.86 48.95 -21.00
C ALA A 149 -3.79 50.00 -20.39
N GLU A 150 -3.52 50.45 -19.16
CA GLU A 150 -4.27 51.53 -18.52
C GLU A 150 -4.02 52.88 -19.21
N ALA A 151 -2.76 53.21 -19.52
CA ALA A 151 -2.42 54.41 -20.27
C ALA A 151 -3.13 54.43 -21.64
N ARG A 152 -3.18 53.29 -22.34
CA ARG A 152 -3.91 53.14 -23.60
C ARG A 152 -5.43 53.28 -23.45
N ARG A 153 -6.01 52.96 -22.28
CA ARG A 153 -7.44 53.15 -22.02
C ARG A 153 -7.81 54.60 -21.72
N GLN A 154 -6.88 55.38 -21.18
CA GLN A 154 -7.10 56.78 -20.82
C GLN A 154 -6.83 57.78 -21.96
N ALA A 155 -6.17 57.34 -23.04
CA ALA A 155 -5.96 58.11 -24.27
C ALA A 155 -7.09 57.89 -25.29
#